data_AF-A0A6B2H6C0-F1
#
_entry.id   AF-A0A6B2H6C0-F1
#
_cell.length_a   1.000
_cell.length_b   1.000
_cell.length_c   1.000
_cell.angle_alpha   90.00
_cell.angle_beta   90.00
_cell.angle_gamma   90.00
#
_symmetry.space_group_name_H-M   'P 1'
#
loop_
_entity.id
_entity.type
_entity.pdbx_description
1 polymer ?
#
loop_
_entity_poly.entity_id
_entity_poly.type
_entity_poly.pdbx_seq_one_letter_code
_entity_poly.pdbx_strand_id
1 'polypeptide(L)'
;MLHQTNPDQLPQVCYFYLPSLNDKPAEVIGVVNCTSDTIRIPMPEEDLELSAFFQRNITPTEYEAFSNQSTWRIFSSWSELETDHQKYKVNLATMLILLSYQQDKPLQEHLAVA
;
A
#
# COMPACT_ATOMS: atom_id res chain seq x y z
N MET A 1 -6.82 -12.41 -21.17
CA MET A 1 -6.35 -11.09 -21.65
C MET A 1 -5.13 -10.74 -20.82
N LEU A 2 -3.95 -10.67 -21.44
CA LEU A 2 -2.70 -10.33 -20.76
C LEU A 2 -2.60 -8.80 -20.78
N HIS A 3 -2.68 -8.14 -19.63
CA HIS A 3 -2.37 -6.72 -19.54
C HIS A 3 -0.89 -6.53 -19.93
N GLN A 4 -0.66 -5.76 -20.98
CA GLN A 4 0.67 -5.38 -21.43
C GLN A 4 1.33 -4.54 -20.34
N THR A 5 2.20 -5.14 -19.54
CA THR A 5 3.16 -4.39 -18.73
C THR A 5 4.14 -3.71 -19.69
N ASN A 6 4.14 -2.38 -19.69
CA ASN A 6 5.10 -1.59 -20.44
C ASN A 6 6.51 -1.95 -19.90
N PRO A 7 7.40 -2.57 -20.70
CA PRO A 7 8.66 -3.14 -20.20
C PRO A 7 9.63 -2.09 -19.63
N ASP A 8 9.38 -0.80 -19.90
CA ASP A 8 10.18 0.32 -19.40
C ASP A 8 9.70 0.88 -18.05
N GLN A 9 8.57 0.39 -17.52
CA GLN A 9 8.03 0.87 -16.25
C GLN A 9 8.72 0.15 -15.10
N LEU A 10 9.55 0.88 -14.36
CA LEU A 10 10.25 0.37 -13.17
C LEU A 10 9.23 -0.23 -12.19
N PRO A 11 9.56 -1.33 -11.48
CA PRO A 11 8.64 -1.93 -10.51
C PRO A 11 8.25 -0.92 -9.43
N GLN A 12 6.95 -0.75 -9.22
CA GLN A 12 6.42 0.24 -8.28
C GLN A 12 5.76 -0.42 -7.08
N VAL A 13 5.64 0.35 -6.01
CA VAL A 13 4.75 0.06 -4.89
C VAL A 13 3.62 1.08 -4.93
N CYS A 14 2.38 0.60 -5.02
CA CYS A 14 1.17 1.43 -5.03
C CYS A 14 0.44 1.31 -3.70
N TYR A 15 -0.08 2.42 -3.19
CA TYR A 15 -0.82 2.48 -1.94
C TYR A 15 -2.26 2.89 -2.20
N PHE A 16 -3.20 2.11 -1.66
CA PHE A 16 -4.63 2.30 -1.80
C PHE A 16 -5.23 2.46 -0.41
N TYR A 17 -6.30 3.24 -0.29
CA TYR A 17 -7.00 3.44 0.97
C TYR A 17 -8.36 2.76 0.90
N LEU A 18 -8.57 1.78 1.76
CA LEU A 18 -9.86 1.15 1.96
C LEU A 18 -10.53 1.83 3.18
N PRO A 19 -11.56 2.66 2.97
CA PRO A 19 -12.27 3.27 4.10
C PRO A 19 -12.95 2.21 4.96
N SER A 20 -13.32 2.58 6.19
CA SER A 20 -14.09 1.70 7.07
C SER A 20 -15.43 1.34 6.44
N LEU A 21 -15.73 0.05 6.33
CA LEU A 21 -16.93 -0.49 5.70
C LEU A 21 -17.43 -1.70 6.47
N ASN A 22 -18.75 -1.82 6.67
CA ASN A 22 -19.40 -2.97 7.32
C ASN A 22 -18.75 -3.34 8.67
N ASP A 23 -18.58 -2.35 9.54
CA ASP A 23 -17.92 -2.47 10.86
C ASP A 23 -16.44 -2.89 10.83
N LYS A 24 -15.82 -2.98 9.65
CA LYS A 24 -14.37 -3.15 9.52
C LYS A 24 -13.66 -1.81 9.62
N PRO A 25 -12.51 -1.73 10.33
CA PRO A 25 -11.70 -0.53 10.36
C PRO A 25 -11.14 -0.21 8.97
N ALA A 26 -10.74 1.05 8.77
CA ALA A 26 -10.05 1.45 7.56
C ALA A 26 -8.66 0.79 7.46
N GLU A 27 -8.19 0.57 6.24
CA GLU A 27 -6.92 -0.09 5.95
C GLU A 27 -6.18 0.65 4.82
N VAL A 28 -4.85 0.62 4.87
CA VAL A 28 -4.02 0.95 3.70
C VAL A 28 -3.54 -0.36 3.07
N ILE A 29 -3.73 -0.48 1.76
CA ILE A 29 -3.28 -1.63 0.99
C ILE A 29 -2.06 -1.19 0.18
N GLY A 30 -0.90 -1.79 0.46
CA GLY A 30 0.32 -1.66 -0.33
C GLY A 30 0.45 -2.83 -1.30
N VAL A 31 0.52 -2.56 -2.60
CA VAL A 31 0.81 -3.55 -3.63
C VAL A 31 2.24 -3.35 -4.09
N VAL A 32 3.12 -4.29 -3.73
CA VAL A 32 4.50 -4.34 -4.21
C VAL A 32 4.53 -4.96 -5.60
N ASN A 33 5.40 -4.46 -6.47
CA ASN A 33 5.44 -4.81 -7.90
C ASN A 33 4.06 -4.61 -8.56
N CYS A 34 3.53 -3.41 -8.34
CA CYS A 34 2.26 -2.94 -8.85
C CYS A 34 2.32 -2.67 -10.35
N THR A 35 1.35 -3.21 -11.09
CA THR A 35 1.23 -3.06 -12.55
C THR A 35 0.06 -2.15 -12.96
N SER A 36 -0.74 -1.70 -12.00
CA SER A 36 -1.95 -0.91 -12.19
C SER A 36 -2.13 0.06 -11.03
N ASP A 37 -2.45 1.32 -11.33
CA ASP A 37 -2.80 2.34 -10.34
C ASP A 37 -4.23 2.18 -9.77
N THR A 38 -4.93 1.13 -10.19
CA THR A 38 -6.26 0.75 -9.72
C THR A 38 -6.31 -0.72 -9.32
N ILE A 39 -7.07 -1.02 -8.26
CA ILE A 39 -7.37 -2.38 -7.81
C ILE A 39 -8.86 -2.54 -7.57
N ARG A 40 -9.34 -3.79 -7.61
CA ARG A 40 -10.72 -4.15 -7.26
C ARG A 40 -10.71 -5.04 -6.03
N ILE A 41 -11.47 -4.64 -5.03
CA ILE A 41 -11.66 -5.38 -3.78
C ILE A 41 -13.02 -6.07 -3.85
N PRO A 42 -13.09 -7.41 -3.86
CA PRO A 42 -14.35 -8.12 -3.88
C PRO A 42 -15.09 -7.88 -2.55
N MET A 43 -16.31 -7.36 -2.63
CA MET A 43 -17.20 -7.20 -1.47
C MET A 43 -18.51 -7.97 -1.69
N PRO A 44 -19.26 -8.27 -0.61
CA PRO A 44 -20.49 -9.05 -0.73
C PRO A 44 -21.59 -8.44 -1.63
N GLU A 45 -21.68 -7.11 -1.69
CA GLU A 45 -22.71 -6.41 -2.49
C GLU A 45 -22.21 -6.03 -3.88
N GLU A 46 -21.05 -5.37 -3.96
CA GLU A 46 -20.43 -4.93 -5.22
C GLU A 46 -18.91 -4.80 -5.05
N ASP A 47 -18.15 -5.16 -6.08
CA ASP A 47 -16.70 -4.96 -6.09
C ASP A 47 -16.35 -3.47 -5.93
N LEU A 48 -15.51 -3.16 -4.95
CA LEU A 48 -15.05 -1.80 -4.72
C LEU A 48 -13.78 -1.53 -5.54
N GLU A 49 -13.84 -0.57 -6.46
CA GLU A 49 -12.67 -0.11 -7.20
C GLU A 49 -11.95 1.00 -6.42
N LEU A 50 -10.64 0.83 -6.19
CA LEU A 50 -9.79 1.77 -5.48
C LEU A 50 -8.69 2.29 -6.40
N SER A 51 -8.44 3.59 -6.35
CA SER A 51 -7.30 4.22 -7.01
C SER A 51 -6.16 4.45 -6.04
N ALA A 52 -4.92 4.30 -6.52
CA ALA A 52 -3.72 4.53 -5.73
C ALA A 52 -3.63 6.00 -5.33
N PHE A 53 -3.51 6.28 -4.04
CA PHE A 53 -3.31 7.64 -3.54
C PHE A 53 -1.82 8.02 -3.46
N PHE A 54 -0.94 7.02 -3.46
CA PHE A 54 0.50 7.22 -3.45
C PHE A 54 1.20 6.11 -4.19
N GLN A 55 2.32 6.44 -4.85
CA GLN A 55 3.15 5.50 -5.58
C GLN A 55 4.62 5.83 -5.33
N ARG A 56 5.46 4.79 -5.30
CA ARG A 56 6.90 4.95 -5.26
C ARG A 56 7.60 3.82 -5.99
N ASN A 57 8.88 3.98 -6.26
CA ASN A 57 9.71 2.89 -6.74
C ASN A 57 9.92 1.84 -5.65
N ILE A 58 10.00 0.57 -6.06
CA ILE A 58 10.41 -0.52 -5.17
C ILE A 58 11.84 -0.27 -4.67
N THR A 59 12.13 -0.61 -3.41
CA THR A 59 13.51 -0.64 -2.93
C THR A 59 14.20 -1.94 -3.36
N PRO A 60 15.55 -1.97 -3.46
CA PRO A 60 16.27 -3.21 -3.71
C PRO A 60 15.95 -4.31 -2.68
N THR A 61 15.79 -3.94 -1.41
CA THR A 61 15.45 -4.87 -0.33
C THR A 61 14.06 -5.48 -0.50
N GLU A 62 13.07 -4.72 -0.97
CA GLU A 62 11.76 -5.28 -1.32
C GLU A 62 11.83 -6.16 -2.55
N TYR A 63 12.55 -5.73 -3.58
CA TYR A 63 12.69 -6.50 -4.81
C TYR A 63 13.30 -7.89 -4.55
N GLU A 64 14.34 -7.96 -3.71
CA GLU A 64 14.95 -9.21 -3.26
C GLU A 64 13.98 -10.04 -2.42
N ALA A 65 13.26 -9.43 -1.47
CA ALA A 65 12.36 -10.15 -0.57
C ALA A 65 11.14 -10.75 -1.27
N PHE A 66 10.62 -10.10 -2.32
CA PHE A 66 9.36 -10.48 -2.98
C PHE A 66 9.54 -11.10 -4.37
N SER A 67 10.78 -11.39 -4.79
CA SER A 67 11.10 -12.19 -5.99
C SER A 67 10.37 -11.74 -7.27
N ASN A 68 10.20 -10.42 -7.45
CA ASN A 68 9.48 -9.83 -8.59
C ASN A 68 8.02 -10.30 -8.74
N GLN A 69 7.37 -10.77 -7.67
CA GLN A 69 5.94 -11.10 -7.67
C GLN A 69 5.11 -9.97 -7.07
N SER A 70 3.94 -9.72 -7.66
CA SER A 70 2.99 -8.77 -7.10
C SER A 70 2.52 -9.25 -5.74
N THR A 71 2.88 -8.51 -4.69
CA THR A 71 2.63 -8.91 -3.30
C THR A 71 1.76 -7.87 -2.61
N TRP A 72 0.67 -8.31 -2.01
CA TRP A 72 -0.28 -7.46 -1.31
C TRP A 72 0.06 -7.38 0.17
N ARG A 73 -0.04 -6.18 0.72
CA ARG A 73 0.26 -5.87 2.10
C ARG A 73 -0.84 -5.00 2.64
N ILE A 74 -1.37 -5.37 3.80
CA ILE A 74 -2.48 -4.66 4.43
C ILE A 74 -1.93 -4.05 5.71
N PHE A 75 -2.20 -2.78 5.92
CA PHE A 75 -1.76 -2.02 7.08
C PHE A 75 -2.99 -1.48 7.79
N SER A 76 -3.10 -1.81 9.07
CA SER A 76 -4.22 -1.43 9.94
C SER A 76 -3.95 -0.13 10.74
N SER A 77 -2.69 0.30 10.76
CA SER A 77 -2.22 1.54 11.41
C SER A 77 -1.07 2.16 10.62
N TRP A 78 -0.85 3.47 10.80
CA TRP A 78 0.30 4.17 10.23
C TRP A 78 1.61 3.73 10.88
N SER A 79 1.56 3.38 12.17
CA SER A 79 2.71 2.82 12.89
C SER A 79 3.21 1.49 12.30
N GLU A 80 2.28 0.61 11.89
CA GLU A 80 2.61 -0.65 11.20
C GLU A 80 3.26 -0.38 9.83
N LEU A 81 2.69 0.56 9.08
CA LEU A 81 3.23 0.99 7.79
C LEU A 81 4.64 1.58 7.96
N GLU A 82 4.86 2.45 8.94
CA GLU A 82 6.16 3.05 9.20
C GLU A 82 7.21 1.99 9.55
N THR A 83 6.89 1.10 10.49
CA THR A 83 7.78 0.00 10.91
C THR A 83 8.19 -0.85 9.70
N ASP A 84 7.24 -1.10 8.82
CA ASP A 84 7.52 -1.81 7.59
C ASP A 84 8.47 -1.06 6.65
N HIS A 85 8.25 0.23 6.46
CA HIS A 85 9.09 1.06 5.60
C HIS A 85 10.52 1.15 6.12
N GLN A 86 10.70 1.19 7.43
CA GLN A 86 12.01 1.10 8.08
C GLN A 86 12.67 -0.26 7.80
N LYS A 87 11.94 -1.37 7.94
CA LYS A 87 12.44 -2.73 7.63
C LYS A 87 12.95 -2.82 6.19
N TYR A 88 12.23 -2.23 5.24
CA TYR A 88 12.55 -2.28 3.81
C TYR A 88 13.38 -1.09 3.29
N LYS A 89 13.92 -0.27 4.22
CA LYS A 89 14.83 0.84 3.93
C LYS A 89 14.27 1.84 2.91
N VAL A 90 12.97 2.12 2.98
CA VAL A 90 12.37 3.19 2.18
C VAL A 90 13.01 4.52 2.59
N ASN A 91 13.37 5.35 1.61
CA ASN A 91 14.02 6.63 1.90
C ASN A 91 13.11 7.51 2.77
N LEU A 92 13.70 8.18 3.76
CA LEU A 92 13.02 9.05 4.70
C LEU A 92 12.12 10.09 4.02
N ALA A 93 12.56 10.71 2.91
CA ALA A 93 11.74 11.69 2.19
C ALA A 93 10.45 11.07 1.64
N THR A 94 10.53 9.88 1.05
CA THR A 94 9.35 9.12 0.58
C THR A 94 8.45 8.73 1.74
N MET A 95 9.03 8.29 2.86
CA MET A 95 8.29 7.93 4.07
C MET A 95 7.54 9.14 4.64
N LEU A 96 8.18 10.31 4.74
CA LEU A 96 7.54 11.53 5.24
C LEU A 96 6.37 12.00 4.36
N ILE A 97 6.50 11.89 3.04
CA ILE A 97 5.40 12.19 2.11
C ILE A 97 4.25 11.18 2.28
N LEU A 98 4.55 9.89 2.44
CA LEU A 98 3.52 8.89 2.66
C LEU A 98 2.80 9.10 4.00
N LEU A 99 3.53 9.40 5.07
CA LEU A 99 2.97 9.66 6.39
C LEU A 99 2.17 10.98 6.46
N SER A 100 2.37 11.92 5.54
CA SER A 100 1.55 13.15 5.52
C SER A 100 0.08 12.87 5.18
N TYR A 101 -0.23 11.74 4.53
CA TYR A 101 -1.61 11.36 4.21
C TYR A 101 -2.42 10.90 5.42
N GLN A 102 -1.81 10.71 6.59
CA GLN A 102 -2.50 10.21 7.79
C GLN A 102 -3.68 11.07 8.23
N GLN A 103 -3.64 12.37 7.94
CA GLN A 103 -4.72 13.30 8.30
C GLN A 103 -5.98 13.07 7.46
N ASP A 104 -5.81 12.77 6.16
CA ASP A 104 -6.90 12.55 5.21
C ASP A 104 -7.31 11.08 5.11
N LYS A 105 -6.49 10.18 5.64
CA LYS A 105 -6.64 8.72 5.58
C LYS A 105 -6.44 8.12 6.97
N PRO A 106 -7.37 8.38 7.91
CA PRO A 106 -7.24 7.90 9.27
C PRO A 106 -7.25 6.36 9.28
N LEU A 107 -6.33 5.80 10.06
CA LEU A 107 -6.26 4.39 10.40
C LEU A 107 -6.40 4.23 11.92
N GLN A 108 -6.72 3.02 12.38
CA GLN A 108 -6.88 2.76 13.80
C GLN A 108 -5.50 2.60 14.46
N GLU A 109 -4.98 3.69 15.03
CA GLU A 109 -3.78 3.62 15.85
C GLU A 109 -4.04 2.76 17.09
N HIS A 110 -3.29 1.67 17.22
CA HIS A 110 -3.27 0.93 18.47
C HIS A 110 -2.40 1.74 19.43
N LEU A 111 -3.04 2.57 20.25
CA LEU A 111 -2.40 3.06 21.46
C LEU A 111 -2.12 1.84 22.33
N ALA A 112 -0.90 1.29 22.22
CA ALA A 112 -0.40 0.39 23.23
C ALA A 112 -0.40 1.17 24.54
N VAL A 113 -1.36 0.89 25.42
CA VAL A 113 -1.35 1.39 26.78
C VAL A 113 -0.14 0.75 27.45
N ALA A 114 0.87 1.57 27.74
CA ALA A 114 2.08 1.19 28.45
C ALA A 114 1.79 0.74 29.89
#